data_AF-A0A2G6HI80-F1
#
_entry.id   AF-A0A2G6HI80-F1
#
_cell.length_a   1.000
_cell.length_b   1.000
_cell.length_c   1.000
_cell.angle_alpha   90.00
_cell.angle_beta   90.00
_cell.angle_gamma   90.00
#
_symmetry.space_group_name_H-M   'P 1'
#
loop_
_entity.id
_entity.type
_entity.pdbx_description
1 polymer ?
#
loop_
_entity_poly.entity_id
_entity_poly.type
_entity_poly.pdbx_seq_one_letter_code
_entity_poly.pdbx_strand_id
1 'polypeptide(L)'
;RPPGVVSGSLLLNGQELVGASERLWCKMRRGTISLVTQDARSALLPTISIGDQIAQPMAKGLFRSKKPAKEKAIELLEKVGIPNPDEFAKRKPLNLSGGQKQRVGLARALAANPDVLIADAPTSALDVSSRGNIINLLNEYATDRALVFLTQDASLVPYACDEVLVLEHGEIVQSSKVR
;
A
#
# COMPACT_ATOMS: atom_id res chain seq x y z
N ARG A 1 -9.37 -6.89 18.51
CA ARG A 1 -10.46 -7.59 17.79
C ARG A 1 -10.86 -6.69 16.63
N PRO A 2 -10.99 -7.18 15.39
CA PRO A 2 -11.65 -6.40 14.35
C PRO A 2 -13.07 -6.05 14.85
N PRO A 3 -13.59 -4.85 14.53
CA PRO A 3 -14.84 -4.34 15.09
C PRO A 3 -16.11 -5.05 14.58
N GLY A 4 -15.99 -6.16 13.84
CA GLY A 4 -17.13 -6.90 13.29
C GLY A 4 -16.87 -8.40 13.18
N VAL A 5 -17.95 -9.16 12.98
CA VAL A 5 -17.90 -10.58 12.62
C VAL A 5 -17.77 -10.67 11.10
N VAL A 6 -16.75 -11.39 10.63
CA VAL A 6 -16.58 -11.67 9.21
C VAL A 6 -17.20 -13.04 8.92
N SER A 7 -18.17 -13.08 8.02
CA SER A 7 -18.83 -14.30 7.54
C SER A 7 -18.74 -14.38 6.01
N GLY A 8 -19.06 -15.55 5.44
CA GLY A 8 -18.92 -15.80 4.01
C GLY A 8 -17.59 -16.48 3.66
N SER A 9 -17.09 -16.23 2.46
CA SER A 9 -15.88 -16.85 1.92
C SER A 9 -14.92 -15.77 1.39
N LEU A 10 -13.63 -15.93 1.66
CA LEU A 10 -12.54 -15.10 1.15
C LEU A 10 -11.44 -16.02 0.61
N LEU A 11 -11.45 -16.23 -0.70
CA LEU A 11 -10.49 -17.07 -1.39
C LEU A 11 -9.35 -16.23 -1.96
N LEU A 12 -8.11 -16.60 -1.64
CA LEU A 12 -6.91 -16.03 -2.25
C LEU A 12 -6.09 -17.15 -2.87
N ASN A 13 -5.91 -17.14 -4.19
CA ASN A 13 -5.23 -18.22 -4.92
C ASN A 13 -5.78 -19.62 -4.56
N GLY A 14 -7.11 -19.72 -4.38
CA GLY A 14 -7.81 -20.94 -3.99
C GLY A 14 -7.73 -21.29 -2.49
N GLN A 15 -7.02 -20.52 -1.67
CA GLN A 15 -6.94 -20.71 -0.23
C GLN A 15 -8.04 -19.90 0.49
N GLU A 16 -8.91 -20.59 1.24
CA GLU A 16 -9.89 -19.94 2.12
C GLU A 16 -9.19 -19.27 3.31
N LEU A 17 -9.59 -18.03 3.59
CA LEU A 17 -9.02 -17.17 4.62
C LEU A 17 -10.04 -16.83 5.74
N VAL A 18 -11.34 -16.91 5.49
CA VAL A 18 -12.35 -16.79 6.56
C VAL A 18 -12.21 -17.99 7.50
N GLY A 19 -12.05 -17.72 8.80
CA GLY A 19 -11.79 -18.76 9.80
C GLY A 19 -10.37 -19.35 9.77
N ALA A 20 -9.48 -18.86 8.91
CA ALA A 20 -8.09 -19.30 8.88
C ALA A 20 -7.34 -19.04 10.18
N SER A 21 -6.38 -19.90 10.48
CA SER A 21 -5.49 -19.73 11.63
C SER A 21 -4.67 -18.43 11.55
N GLU A 22 -4.34 -17.85 12.70
CA GLU A 22 -3.49 -16.65 12.78
C GLU A 22 -2.11 -16.87 12.13
N ARG A 23 -1.60 -18.11 12.16
CA ARG A 23 -0.35 -18.49 11.47
C ARG A 23 -0.47 -18.32 9.95
N LEU A 24 -1.60 -18.73 9.36
CA LEU A 24 -1.84 -18.57 7.93
C LEU A 24 -1.99 -17.09 7.57
N TRP A 25 -2.76 -16.34 8.35
CA TRP A 25 -2.90 -14.89 8.20
C TRP A 25 -1.57 -14.14 8.31
N CYS A 26 -0.72 -14.52 9.26
CA CYS A 26 0.64 -14.00 9.37
C CYS A 26 1.48 -14.28 8.12
N LYS A 27 1.33 -15.46 7.49
CA LYS A 27 1.99 -15.78 6.21
C LYS A 27 1.47 -14.87 5.10
N MET A 28 0.16 -14.69 4.98
CA MET A 28 -0.45 -13.84 3.95
C MET A 28 0.01 -12.37 4.06
N ARG A 29 0.08 -11.84 5.28
CA ARG A 29 0.53 -10.45 5.54
C ARG A 29 2.04 -10.23 5.34
N ARG A 30 2.84 -11.29 5.14
CA ARG A 30 4.32 -11.21 5.01
C ARG A 30 4.81 -11.19 3.55
N GLY A 31 3.99 -10.71 2.63
CA GLY A 31 4.39 -10.56 1.22
C GLY A 31 3.38 -11.05 0.20
N THR A 32 2.19 -11.51 0.60
CA THR A 32 1.10 -11.82 -0.34
C THR A 32 0.11 -10.67 -0.41
N ILE A 33 -0.34 -10.18 0.75
CA ILE A 33 -1.22 -9.01 0.87
C ILE A 33 -0.48 -7.88 1.56
N SER A 34 -0.52 -6.67 0.97
CA SER A 34 -0.15 -5.45 1.68
C SER A 34 -1.27 -4.42 1.65
N LEU A 35 -1.29 -3.58 2.70
CA LEU A 35 -2.25 -2.52 2.89
C LEU A 35 -1.52 -1.18 2.99
N VAL A 36 -1.94 -0.20 2.19
CA VAL A 36 -1.61 1.21 2.35
C VAL A 36 -2.82 1.85 3.03
N THR A 37 -2.67 2.25 4.29
CA THR A 37 -3.74 2.87 5.08
C THR A 37 -3.80 4.37 4.83
N GLN A 38 -5.00 4.96 4.95
CA GLN A 38 -5.21 6.40 4.87
C GLN A 38 -4.36 7.18 5.89
N ASP A 39 -4.22 6.67 7.13
CA ASP A 39 -3.35 7.28 8.14
C ASP A 39 -1.96 6.62 8.20
N ALA A 40 -1.07 7.03 7.29
CA ALA A 40 0.32 6.61 7.30
C ALA A 40 1.11 7.06 8.55
N ARG A 41 0.57 7.93 9.41
CA ARG A 41 1.25 8.37 10.66
C ARG A 41 1.37 7.22 11.64
N SER A 42 0.33 6.40 11.75
CA SER A 42 0.33 5.21 12.60
C SER A 42 1.28 4.12 12.11
N ALA A 43 1.58 4.12 10.81
CA ALA A 43 2.39 3.09 10.19
C ALA A 43 3.90 3.31 10.38
N LEU A 44 4.37 4.55 10.49
CA LEU A 44 5.81 4.86 10.52
C LEU A 44 6.37 4.98 11.95
N LEU A 45 7.48 4.29 12.20
CA LEU A 45 8.19 4.29 13.47
C LEU A 45 9.09 5.55 13.59
N PRO A 46 8.92 6.39 14.62
CA PRO A 46 9.60 7.68 14.72
C PRO A 46 11.12 7.57 14.94
N THR A 47 11.58 6.42 15.45
CA THR A 47 12.97 6.17 15.81
C THR A 47 13.80 5.55 14.69
N ILE A 48 13.15 5.02 13.64
CA ILE A 48 13.80 4.30 12.53
C ILE A 48 13.88 5.20 11.30
N SER A 49 14.98 5.10 10.54
CA SER A 49 15.11 5.84 9.27
C SER A 49 14.05 5.42 8.25
N ILE A 50 13.67 6.33 7.35
CA ILE A 50 12.69 6.05 6.30
C ILE A 50 13.15 4.89 5.41
N GLY A 51 14.43 4.89 5.00
CA GLY A 51 15.00 3.84 4.16
C GLY A 51 15.00 2.48 4.85
N ASP A 52 15.32 2.41 6.15
CA ASP A 52 15.28 1.14 6.88
C ASP A 52 13.85 0.62 7.06
N GLN A 53 12.87 1.51 7.23
CA GLN A 53 11.46 1.12 7.31
C GLN A 53 10.92 0.59 5.98
N ILE A 54 11.30 1.21 4.85
CA ILE A 54 10.92 0.73 3.52
C ILE A 54 11.65 -0.57 3.18
N ALA A 55 12.90 -0.74 3.62
CA ALA A 55 13.66 -1.95 3.39
C ALA A 55 13.26 -3.12 4.31
N GLN A 56 12.55 -2.85 5.41
CA GLN A 56 12.16 -3.85 6.41
C GLN A 56 11.36 -5.02 5.83
N PRO A 57 10.34 -4.83 4.96
CA PRO A 57 9.58 -5.93 4.38
C PRO A 57 10.41 -6.81 3.44
N MET A 58 11.48 -6.28 2.85
CA MET A 58 12.39 -7.01 1.97
C MET A 58 13.38 -7.90 2.76
N ALA A 59 13.63 -7.56 4.02
CA ALA A 59 14.59 -8.25 4.86
C ALA A 59 13.96 -9.51 5.48
N LYS A 60 14.48 -10.69 5.13
CA LYS A 60 14.18 -11.93 5.86
C LYS A 60 14.94 -11.91 7.20
N GLY A 61 14.24 -11.79 8.31
CA GLY A 61 14.82 -11.90 9.66
C GLY A 61 14.95 -10.56 10.40
N LEU A 62 15.48 -10.62 11.62
CA LEU A 62 15.21 -9.58 12.62
C LEU A 62 15.95 -8.26 12.42
N PHE A 63 17.18 -8.18 11.87
CA PHE A 63 17.86 -6.89 11.75
C PHE A 63 18.89 -6.82 10.62
N ARG A 64 18.90 -5.66 9.96
CA ARG A 64 19.71 -5.18 8.81
C ARG A 64 19.14 -5.48 7.43
N SER A 65 18.55 -4.44 6.83
CA SER A 65 18.44 -4.29 5.39
C SER A 65 19.83 -4.45 4.76
N LYS A 66 20.00 -5.50 3.95
CA LYS A 66 21.23 -5.67 3.16
C LYS A 66 21.36 -4.51 2.17
N LYS A 67 22.58 -4.23 1.69
CA LYS A 67 22.84 -3.16 0.69
C LYS A 67 21.79 -3.12 -0.45
N PRO A 68 21.39 -4.26 -1.06
CA PRO A 68 20.36 -4.26 -2.09
C PRO A 68 18.98 -3.77 -1.64
N ALA A 69 18.59 -4.05 -0.39
CA ALA A 69 17.30 -3.60 0.14
C ALA A 69 17.28 -2.08 0.39
N LYS A 70 18.43 -1.49 0.73
CA LYS A 70 18.56 -0.03 0.87
C LYS A 70 18.52 0.68 -0.49
N GLU A 71 19.22 0.14 -1.47
CA GLU A 71 19.16 0.64 -2.86
C GLU A 71 17.72 0.57 -3.38
N LYS A 72 17.03 -0.56 -3.17
CA LYS A 72 15.63 -0.69 -3.55
C LYS A 72 14.70 0.26 -2.82
N ALA A 73 14.96 0.56 -1.54
CA ALA A 73 14.19 1.56 -0.80
C ALA A 73 14.34 2.97 -1.41
N ILE A 74 15.53 3.32 -1.87
CA ILE A 74 15.79 4.61 -2.54
C ILE A 74 15.06 4.66 -3.88
N GLU A 75 15.13 3.60 -4.70
CA GLU A 75 14.36 3.49 -5.95
C GLU A 75 12.85 3.64 -5.71
N LEU A 76 12.32 3.03 -4.65
CA LEU A 76 10.90 3.13 -4.33
C LEU A 76 10.51 4.53 -3.88
N LEU A 77 11.38 5.22 -3.12
CA LEU A 77 11.18 6.63 -2.75
C LEU A 77 11.14 7.52 -4.00
N GLU A 78 12.02 7.29 -4.96
CA GLU A 78 12.03 7.98 -6.25
C GLU A 78 10.73 7.73 -7.03
N LYS A 79 10.31 6.45 -7.15
CA LYS A 79 9.07 6.07 -7.84
C LYS A 79 7.82 6.73 -7.25
N VAL A 80 7.74 6.88 -5.93
CA VAL A 80 6.61 7.59 -5.28
C VAL A 80 6.78 9.11 -5.29
N GLY A 81 7.82 9.65 -5.94
CA GLY A 81 8.05 11.07 -6.16
C GLY A 81 8.62 11.81 -4.94
N ILE A 82 9.39 11.15 -4.07
CA ILE A 82 10.11 11.83 -2.99
C ILE A 82 11.39 12.49 -3.55
N PRO A 83 11.60 13.80 -3.35
CA PRO A 83 12.82 14.47 -3.82
C PRO A 83 14.04 14.04 -3.00
N ASN A 84 15.20 14.00 -3.66
CA ASN A 84 16.48 13.61 -3.06
C ASN A 84 16.37 12.30 -2.26
N PRO A 85 15.95 11.19 -2.89
CA PRO A 85 15.56 9.95 -2.21
C PRO A 85 16.70 9.38 -1.34
N ASP A 86 17.96 9.53 -1.75
CA ASP A 86 19.14 9.13 -0.96
C ASP A 86 19.26 9.86 0.38
N GLU A 87 19.01 11.16 0.38
CA GLU A 87 19.02 11.96 1.61
C GLU A 87 17.78 11.63 2.45
N PHE A 88 16.63 11.52 1.79
CA PHE A 88 15.35 11.27 2.43
C PHE A 88 15.34 9.92 3.13
N ALA A 89 15.93 8.88 2.53
CA ALA A 89 16.08 7.56 3.11
C ALA A 89 16.82 7.60 4.47
N LYS A 90 17.72 8.56 4.69
CA LYS A 90 18.48 8.71 5.94
C LYS A 90 17.70 9.46 7.03
N ARG A 91 16.60 10.15 6.69
CA ARG A 91 15.80 10.96 7.62
C ARG A 91 14.89 10.09 8.48
N LYS A 92 14.47 10.63 9.62
CA LYS A 92 13.40 10.09 10.48
C LYS A 92 12.04 10.73 10.11
N PRO A 93 10.91 10.06 10.31
CA PRO A 93 9.61 10.49 9.77
C PRO A 93 8.93 11.65 10.53
N LEU A 94 9.53 12.13 11.62
CA LEU A 94 8.96 13.16 12.51
C LEU A 94 8.55 14.45 11.75
N ASN A 95 9.38 14.91 10.81
CA ASN A 95 9.18 16.18 10.10
C ASN A 95 8.54 16.01 8.71
N LEU A 96 7.90 14.88 8.41
CA LEU A 96 7.26 14.66 7.11
C LEU A 96 5.89 15.33 7.02
N SER A 97 5.59 15.91 5.87
CA SER A 97 4.24 16.34 5.50
C SER A 97 3.29 15.13 5.39
N GLY A 98 1.97 15.38 5.39
CA GLY A 98 0.98 14.31 5.20
C GLY A 98 1.22 13.52 3.91
N GLY A 99 1.38 14.22 2.78
CA GLY A 99 1.66 13.58 1.49
C GLY A 99 2.99 12.82 1.45
N GLN A 100 4.04 13.32 2.11
CA GLN A 100 5.31 12.58 2.23
C GLN A 100 5.14 11.29 3.03
N LYS A 101 4.41 11.33 4.15
CA LYS A 101 4.11 10.11 4.94
C LYS A 101 3.33 9.10 4.11
N GLN A 102 2.35 9.55 3.33
CA GLN A 102 1.56 8.70 2.45
C GLN A 102 2.44 8.03 1.37
N ARG A 103 3.30 8.80 0.70
CA ARG A 103 4.28 8.28 -0.27
C ARG A 103 5.23 7.25 0.35
N VAL A 104 5.76 7.53 1.54
CA VAL A 104 6.63 6.59 2.27
C VAL A 104 5.86 5.31 2.65
N GLY A 105 4.59 5.43 3.08
CA GLY A 105 3.71 4.29 3.36
C GLY A 105 3.49 3.42 2.12
N LEU A 106 3.20 4.05 0.98
CA LEU A 106 3.05 3.37 -0.30
C LEU A 106 4.36 2.66 -0.72
N ALA A 107 5.50 3.35 -0.65
CA ALA A 107 6.81 2.76 -0.94
C ALA A 107 7.09 1.53 -0.07
N ARG A 108 6.75 1.58 1.22
CA ARG A 108 6.90 0.43 2.13
C ARG A 108 5.95 -0.73 1.79
N ALA A 109 4.72 -0.46 1.37
CA ALA A 109 3.81 -1.52 0.96
C ALA A 109 4.29 -2.19 -0.33
N LEU A 110 4.74 -1.41 -1.31
CA LEU A 110 5.32 -1.90 -2.57
C LEU A 110 6.62 -2.69 -2.34
N ALA A 111 7.41 -2.31 -1.34
CA ALA A 111 8.63 -3.02 -0.96
C ALA A 111 8.40 -4.48 -0.55
N ALA A 112 7.21 -4.81 -0.04
CA ALA A 112 6.86 -6.18 0.29
C ALA A 112 6.60 -7.05 -0.95
N ASN A 113 6.57 -6.43 -2.15
CA ASN A 113 6.25 -7.07 -3.43
C ASN A 113 5.00 -7.97 -3.38
N PRO A 114 3.85 -7.47 -2.87
CA PRO A 114 2.64 -8.27 -2.69
C PRO A 114 1.95 -8.64 -4.00
N ASP A 115 1.34 -9.83 -4.03
CA ASP A 115 0.41 -10.26 -5.08
C ASP A 115 -0.88 -9.43 -5.08
N VAL A 116 -1.30 -8.96 -3.90
CA VAL A 116 -2.48 -8.11 -3.69
C VAL A 116 -2.11 -6.86 -2.91
N LEU A 117 -2.29 -5.69 -3.53
CA LEU A 117 -2.16 -4.39 -2.87
C LEU A 117 -3.54 -3.81 -2.60
N ILE A 118 -3.83 -3.53 -1.34
CA ILE A 118 -5.02 -2.77 -0.93
C ILE A 118 -4.56 -1.34 -0.67
N ALA A 119 -5.06 -0.39 -1.46
CA ALA A 119 -4.70 1.01 -1.38
C ALA A 119 -5.91 1.82 -0.90
N ASP A 120 -5.92 2.17 0.39
CA ASP A 120 -7.00 2.91 1.03
C ASP A 120 -6.75 4.42 0.95
N ALA A 121 -7.52 5.09 0.10
CA ALA A 121 -7.43 6.52 -0.20
C ALA A 121 -5.98 7.00 -0.46
N PRO A 122 -5.20 6.33 -1.33
CA PRO A 122 -3.75 6.50 -1.46
C PRO A 122 -3.31 7.87 -2.00
N THR A 123 -4.26 8.68 -2.48
CA THR A 123 -4.05 10.02 -3.03
C THR A 123 -4.67 11.14 -2.19
N SER A 124 -5.32 10.82 -1.07
CA SER A 124 -6.12 11.77 -0.29
C SER A 124 -5.32 12.91 0.34
N ALA A 125 -4.06 12.68 0.75
CA ALA A 125 -3.19 13.71 1.31
C ALA A 125 -2.23 14.33 0.26
N LEU A 126 -2.49 14.11 -1.03
CA LEU A 126 -1.66 14.60 -2.14
C LEU A 126 -2.34 15.76 -2.88
N ASP A 127 -1.51 16.72 -3.32
CA ASP A 127 -1.89 17.77 -4.25
C ASP A 127 -2.33 17.18 -5.61
N VAL A 128 -3.19 17.92 -6.32
CA VAL A 128 -3.77 17.49 -7.61
C VAL A 128 -2.69 17.11 -8.63
N SER A 129 -1.61 17.91 -8.71
CA SER A 129 -0.48 17.66 -9.62
C SER A 129 0.24 16.34 -9.36
N SER A 130 0.23 15.83 -8.12
CA SER A 130 0.93 14.62 -7.74
C SER A 130 0.10 13.34 -7.80
N ARG A 131 -1.24 13.45 -7.87
CA ARG A 131 -2.13 12.26 -7.88
C ARG A 131 -1.90 11.40 -9.11
N GLY A 132 -1.73 12.02 -10.29
CA GLY A 132 -1.50 11.33 -11.55
C GLY A 132 -0.27 10.41 -11.51
N ASN A 133 0.83 10.86 -10.90
CA ASN A 133 2.03 10.05 -10.77
C ASN A 133 1.80 8.79 -9.93
N ILE A 134 1.04 8.92 -8.83
CA ILE A 134 0.70 7.76 -7.98
C ILE A 134 -0.25 6.81 -8.69
N ILE A 135 -1.24 7.32 -9.42
CA ILE A 135 -2.17 6.48 -10.20
C ILE A 135 -1.40 5.72 -11.28
N ASN A 136 -0.50 6.38 -12.01
CA ASN A 136 0.33 5.71 -13.01
C ASN A 136 1.23 4.63 -12.41
N LEU A 137 1.86 4.91 -11.27
CA LEU A 137 2.65 3.93 -10.53
C LEU A 137 1.81 2.70 -10.12
N LEU A 138 0.59 2.94 -9.63
CA LEU A 138 -0.31 1.87 -9.21
C LEU A 138 -0.83 1.06 -10.41
N ASN A 139 -1.12 1.71 -11.55
CA ASN A 139 -1.48 1.02 -12.79
C ASN A 139 -0.33 0.17 -13.32
N GLU A 140 0.92 0.68 -13.33
CA GLU A 140 2.10 -0.09 -13.70
C GLU A 140 2.21 -1.34 -12.80
N TYR A 141 2.05 -1.15 -11.49
CA TYR A 141 2.09 -2.23 -10.51
C TYR A 141 0.96 -3.26 -10.68
N ALA A 142 -0.23 -2.84 -11.10
CA ALA A 142 -1.39 -3.69 -11.27
C ALA A 142 -1.37 -4.52 -12.58
N THR A 143 -0.36 -4.33 -13.44
CA THR A 143 -0.25 -5.06 -14.72
C THR A 143 -0.17 -6.58 -14.51
N ASP A 144 0.51 -7.04 -13.46
CA ASP A 144 0.73 -8.46 -13.14
C ASP A 144 0.18 -8.87 -11.77
N ARG A 145 -0.51 -7.97 -11.06
CA ARG A 145 -0.92 -8.10 -9.66
C ARG A 145 -2.30 -7.53 -9.41
N ALA A 146 -2.95 -7.94 -8.32
CA ALA A 146 -4.25 -7.38 -7.96
C ALA A 146 -4.09 -6.06 -7.17
N LEU A 147 -4.86 -5.04 -7.57
CA LEU A 147 -4.98 -3.78 -6.87
C LEU A 147 -6.43 -3.57 -6.44
N VAL A 148 -6.65 -3.34 -5.14
CA VAL A 148 -7.92 -2.86 -4.61
C VAL A 148 -7.73 -1.39 -4.25
N PHE A 149 -8.32 -0.49 -5.03
CA PHE A 149 -8.20 0.96 -4.85
C PHE A 149 -9.47 1.52 -4.21
N LEU A 150 -9.38 2.03 -2.98
CA LEU A 150 -10.49 2.70 -2.30
C LEU A 150 -10.37 4.21 -2.45
N THR A 151 -11.46 4.87 -2.84
CA THR A 151 -11.51 6.32 -3.03
C THR A 151 -12.90 6.86 -2.74
N GLN A 152 -12.96 8.10 -2.25
CA GLN A 152 -14.18 8.91 -2.18
C GLN A 152 -14.32 9.87 -3.37
N ASP A 153 -13.27 9.95 -4.20
CA ASP A 153 -13.20 10.80 -5.37
C ASP A 153 -13.46 9.97 -6.63
N ALA A 154 -14.70 10.02 -7.11
CA ALA A 154 -15.15 9.30 -8.30
C ALA A 154 -14.42 9.75 -9.58
N SER A 155 -13.83 10.96 -9.60
CA SER A 155 -13.08 11.44 -10.77
C SER A 155 -11.81 10.63 -11.05
N LEU A 156 -11.31 9.90 -10.06
CA LEU A 156 -10.12 9.05 -10.20
C LEU A 156 -10.42 7.67 -10.82
N VAL A 157 -11.68 7.22 -10.75
CA VAL A 157 -12.09 5.86 -11.17
C VAL A 157 -11.72 5.54 -12.63
N PRO A 158 -11.98 6.42 -13.62
CA PRO A 158 -11.63 6.13 -15.02
C PRO A 158 -10.13 5.93 -15.28
N TYR A 159 -9.29 6.43 -14.38
CA TYR A 159 -7.83 6.41 -14.53
C TYR A 159 -7.17 5.27 -13.74
N ALA A 160 -7.81 4.74 -12.71
CA ALA A 160 -7.18 3.83 -11.74
C ALA A 160 -7.69 2.40 -11.80
N CYS A 161 -8.91 2.15 -12.32
CA CYS A 161 -9.57 0.85 -12.15
C CYS A 161 -10.14 0.30 -13.46
N ASP A 162 -10.17 -1.03 -13.57
CA ASP A 162 -10.85 -1.75 -14.67
C ASP A 162 -12.31 -2.05 -14.33
N GLU A 163 -12.60 -2.24 -13.03
CA GLU A 163 -13.95 -2.44 -12.48
C GLU A 163 -14.16 -1.54 -11.27
N VAL A 164 -15.41 -1.17 -11.00
CA VAL A 164 -15.80 -0.35 -9.86
C VAL A 164 -16.97 -0.98 -9.11
N LEU A 165 -16.87 -0.98 -7.78
CA LEU A 165 -17.94 -1.30 -6.86
C LEU A 165 -18.31 -0.05 -6.08
N VAL A 166 -19.59 0.29 -6.03
CA VAL A 166 -20.10 1.39 -5.20
C VAL A 166 -20.73 0.76 -3.95
N LEU A 167 -20.22 1.15 -2.78
CA LEU A 167 -20.73 0.70 -1.50
C LEU A 167 -21.54 1.81 -0.85
N GLU A 168 -22.71 1.47 -0.32
CA GLU A 168 -23.56 2.34 0.47
C GLU A 168 -24.08 1.56 1.68
N HIS A 169 -23.91 2.10 2.89
CA HIS A 169 -24.33 1.46 4.14
C HIS A 169 -23.87 0.00 4.35
N GLY A 170 -22.73 -0.38 3.76
CA GLY A 170 -22.16 -1.73 3.87
C GLY A 170 -22.63 -2.70 2.78
N GLU A 171 -23.50 -2.26 1.88
CA GLU A 171 -24.01 -3.05 0.76
C GLU A 171 -23.42 -2.56 -0.57
N ILE A 172 -23.24 -3.47 -1.53
CA ILE A 172 -22.86 -3.11 -2.90
C ILE A 172 -24.12 -2.69 -3.64
N VAL A 173 -24.24 -1.40 -3.93
CA VAL A 173 -25.38 -0.83 -4.66
C VAL A 173 -25.15 -0.79 -6.17
N GLN A 174 -23.89 -0.82 -6.61
CA GLN A 174 -23.53 -0.86 -8.04
C GLN A 174 -22.24 -1.65 -8.26
N SER A 175 -22.20 -2.38 -9.38
CA SER A 175 -21.00 -3.01 -9.93
C SER A 175 -20.94 -2.74 -11.43
N SER A 176 -19.80 -2.28 -11.93
CA SER A 176 -19.66 -1.91 -13.34
C SER A 176 -18.22 -2.05 -13.83
N LYS A 177 -18.07 -2.42 -15.10
CA LYS A 177 -16.79 -2.33 -15.80
C LYS A 177 -16.51 -0.88 -16.21
N VAL A 178 -15.27 -0.44 -16.07
CA VAL A 178 -14.80 0.92 -16.34
C VAL A 178 -13.92 0.96 -17.60
N ARG A 179 -12.94 0.06 -17.70
CA ARG A 179 -12.01 -0.07 -18.85
C ARG A 179 -12.13 -1.45 -19.48
#